data_AF-A0A521ZWD7-F1
#
_entry.id   AF-A0A521ZWD7-F1
#
_cell.length_a   1.000
_cell.length_b   1.000
_cell.length_c   1.000
_cell.angle_alpha   90.00
_cell.angle_beta   90.00
_cell.angle_gamma   90.00
#
_symmetry.space_group_name_H-M   'P 1'
#
loop_
_entity.id
_entity.type
_entity.pdbx_description
1 polymer ?
#
loop_
_entity_poly.entity_id
_entity_poly.type
_entity_poly.pdbx_seq_one_letter_code
_entity_poly.pdbx_strand_id
1 'polypeptide(L)'
;MIETRWAQDVSDGITSRVRQIRLAKGIPQGLFAQQCTASGLPMSKSAMTMAESGDRISVTVQELLVFAHVLQVSPVELLLPQEGVVEVLPGIEAEAAQARQWVTGALRFEEA
;
A
#
# COMPACT_ATOMS: atom_id res chain seq x y z
N MET A 1 17.70 -2.22 -15.24
CA MET A 1 16.46 -1.51 -14.84
C MET A 1 15.77 -2.32 -13.74
N ILE A 2 16.29 -2.27 -12.51
CA ILE A 2 15.73 -2.99 -11.35
C ILE A 2 14.82 -2.05 -10.54
N GLU A 3 15.19 -0.77 -10.45
CA GLU A 3 14.50 0.26 -9.68
C GLU A 3 13.02 0.47 -10.06
N THR A 4 12.70 0.41 -11.35
CA THR A 4 11.31 0.61 -11.83
C THR A 4 10.39 -0.56 -11.48
N ARG A 5 10.92 -1.79 -11.48
CA ARG A 5 10.09 -2.99 -11.20
C ARG A 5 9.75 -3.10 -9.73
N TRP A 6 10.75 -2.94 -8.86
CA TRP A 6 10.52 -2.93 -7.41
C TRP A 6 9.49 -1.87 -6.99
N ALA A 7 9.62 -0.65 -7.51
CA ALA A 7 8.67 0.43 -7.20
C ALA A 7 7.23 0.11 -7.64
N GLN A 8 7.08 -0.56 -8.80
CA GLN A 8 5.78 -1.03 -9.27
C GLN A 8 5.23 -2.14 -8.37
N ASP A 9 6.05 -3.14 -8.03
CA ASP A 9 5.64 -4.28 -7.18
C ASP A 9 5.19 -3.81 -5.78
N VAL A 10 5.87 -2.80 -5.21
CA VAL A 10 5.43 -2.15 -3.95
C VAL A 10 4.06 -1.49 -4.12
N SER A 11 3.87 -0.73 -5.21
CA SER A 11 2.61 -0.03 -5.48
C SER A 11 1.45 -1.02 -5.70
N ASP A 12 1.68 -2.08 -6.46
CA ASP A 12 0.71 -3.16 -6.72
C ASP A 12 0.36 -3.92 -5.44
N GLY A 13 1.33 -4.13 -4.56
CA GLY A 13 1.11 -4.68 -3.24
C GLY A 13 0.16 -3.82 -2.39
N ILE A 14 0.37 -2.50 -2.37
CA ILE A 14 -0.49 -1.57 -1.64
C ILE A 14 -1.91 -1.58 -2.20
N THR A 15 -2.06 -1.46 -3.52
CA THR A 15 -3.38 -1.39 -4.17
C THR A 15 -4.15 -2.70 -4.02
N SER A 16 -3.47 -3.84 -4.09
CA SER A 16 -4.05 -5.16 -3.82
C SER A 16 -4.60 -5.25 -2.40
N ARG A 17 -3.85 -4.80 -1.39
CA ARG A 17 -4.28 -4.81 0.01
C ARG A 17 -5.43 -3.84 0.27
N VAL A 18 -5.38 -2.64 -0.32
CA VAL A 18 -6.49 -1.68 -0.29
C VAL A 18 -7.76 -2.33 -0.82
N ARG A 19 -7.71 -2.96 -2.00
CA ARG A 19 -8.86 -3.65 -2.61
C ARG A 19 -9.37 -4.78 -1.71
N GLN A 20 -8.50 -5.63 -1.18
CA GLN A 20 -8.86 -6.75 -0.31
C GLN A 20 -9.57 -6.27 0.96
N ILE A 21 -8.99 -5.31 1.67
CA ILE A 21 -9.56 -4.76 2.92
C ILE A 21 -10.88 -4.04 2.62
N ARG A 22 -10.93 -3.26 1.53
CA ARG A 22 -12.15 -2.57 1.10
C ARG A 22 -13.30 -3.55 0.85
N LEU A 23 -13.03 -4.64 0.12
CA LEU A 23 -14.03 -5.68 -0.14
C LEU A 23 -14.44 -6.43 1.13
N ALA A 24 -13.49 -6.77 2.01
CA ALA A 24 -13.77 -7.41 3.29
C ALA A 24 -14.66 -6.55 4.21
N LYS A 25 -14.56 -5.23 4.11
CA LYS A 25 -15.40 -4.26 4.85
C LYS A 25 -16.69 -3.89 4.10
N GLY A 26 -16.96 -4.48 2.94
CA GLY A 26 -18.15 -4.19 2.13
C GLY A 26 -18.20 -2.75 1.58
N ILE A 27 -17.06 -2.07 1.48
CA ILE A 27 -17.00 -0.67 1.02
C ILE A 27 -16.96 -0.66 -0.52
N PRO A 28 -17.93 -0.07 -1.23
CA PRO A 28 -17.86 0.06 -2.68
C PRO A 28 -16.73 1.00 -3.11
N GLN A 29 -16.10 0.74 -4.27
CA GLN A 29 -15.00 1.55 -4.80
C GLN A 29 -15.36 3.05 -4.89
N GLY A 30 -16.59 3.37 -5.33
CA GLY A 30 -17.06 4.75 -5.43
C GLY A 30 -17.21 5.46 -4.09
N LEU A 31 -17.66 4.75 -3.05
CA LEU A 31 -17.76 5.29 -1.70
C LEU A 31 -16.37 5.54 -1.11
N PHE A 32 -15.43 4.62 -1.33
CA PHE A 32 -14.04 4.79 -0.90
C PHE A 32 -13.39 6.02 -1.52
N ALA A 33 -13.54 6.24 -2.84
CA ALA A 33 -13.01 7.42 -3.51
C ALA A 33 -13.62 8.74 -2.97
N GLN A 34 -14.92 8.72 -2.65
CA GLN A 34 -15.61 9.85 -2.01
C GLN A 34 -15.05 10.13 -0.61
N GLN A 35 -14.82 9.10 0.20
CA GLN A 35 -14.24 9.22 1.54
C GLN A 35 -12.80 9.72 1.50
N CYS A 36 -11.99 9.28 0.53
CA CYS A 36 -10.64 9.81 0.31
C CYS A 36 -10.66 11.30 -0.04
N THR A 37 -11.58 11.71 -0.93
CA THR A 37 -11.78 13.12 -1.29
C THR A 37 -12.21 13.96 -0.09
N ALA A 38 -13.13 13.45 0.72
CA ALA A 38 -13.55 14.10 1.97
C ALA A 38 -12.41 14.20 3.01
N SER A 39 -11.41 13.31 2.93
CA SER A 39 -10.21 13.31 3.78
C SER A 39 -9.06 14.17 3.25
N GLY A 40 -9.33 14.99 2.22
CA GLY A 40 -8.34 15.93 1.66
C GLY A 40 -7.45 15.37 0.55
N LEU A 41 -7.74 14.17 0.04
CA LEU A 41 -7.05 13.57 -1.11
C LEU A 41 -7.97 13.60 -2.34
N PRO A 42 -7.79 14.56 -3.27
CA PRO A 42 -8.65 14.65 -4.46
C PRO A 42 -8.49 13.38 -5.32
N MET A 43 -9.51 12.52 -5.32
CA MET A 43 -9.45 11.22 -6.00
C MET A 43 -10.63 11.06 -6.95
N SER A 44 -10.36 10.94 -8.24
CA SER A 44 -11.39 10.54 -9.20
C SER A 44 -11.67 9.04 -9.11
N LYS A 45 -12.89 8.61 -9.49
CA LYS A 45 -13.18 7.17 -9.66
C LYS A 45 -12.22 6.49 -10.62
N SER A 46 -11.81 7.17 -11.70
CA SER A 46 -10.84 6.65 -12.67
C SER A 46 -9.45 6.47 -12.06
N ALA A 47 -8.98 7.38 -11.20
CA ALA A 47 -7.71 7.24 -10.49
C ALA A 47 -7.73 6.03 -9.54
N MET A 48 -8.88 5.76 -8.90
CA MET A 48 -9.06 4.57 -8.06
C MET A 48 -9.12 3.28 -8.89
N THR A 49 -9.83 3.28 -10.02
CA THR A 49 -9.85 2.13 -10.93
C THR A 49 -8.44 1.81 -11.45
N MET A 50 -7.69 2.81 -11.91
CA MET A 50 -6.31 2.61 -12.36
C MET A 50 -5.41 2.12 -11.23
N ALA A 51 -5.59 2.63 -10.00
CA ALA A 51 -4.86 2.13 -8.84
C ALA A 51 -5.17 0.65 -8.56
N GLU A 52 -6.45 0.25 -8.51
CA GLU A 52 -6.83 -1.14 -8.21
C GLU A 52 -6.56 -2.13 -9.34
N SER A 53 -6.46 -1.65 -10.59
CA SER A 53 -6.14 -2.47 -11.77
C SER A 53 -4.63 -2.63 -12.00
N GLY A 54 -3.78 -1.88 -11.27
CA GLY A 54 -2.32 -1.88 -11.49
C GLY A 54 -1.86 -1.01 -12.67
N ASP A 55 -2.77 -0.29 -13.33
CA ASP A 55 -2.42 0.62 -14.44
C ASP A 55 -1.72 1.90 -13.95
N ARG A 56 -1.82 2.19 -12.66
CA ARG A 56 -1.19 3.35 -12.04
C ARG A 56 0.24 3.01 -11.58
N ILE A 57 1.19 3.84 -12.00
CA ILE A 57 2.64 3.61 -11.84
C ILE A 57 3.10 3.71 -10.38
N SER A 58 2.41 4.48 -9.53
CA SER A 58 2.85 4.68 -8.15
C SER A 58 1.72 5.00 -7.19
N VAL A 59 1.89 4.55 -5.95
CA VAL A 59 1.15 5.02 -4.77
C VAL A 59 2.04 5.99 -3.99
N THR A 60 1.55 7.19 -3.72
CA THR A 60 2.31 8.17 -2.92
C THR A 60 2.13 7.94 -1.42
N VAL A 61 3.01 8.52 -0.59
CA VAL A 61 2.90 8.45 0.87
C VAL A 61 1.60 9.08 1.37
N GLN A 62 1.16 10.20 0.76
CA GLN A 62 -0.10 10.84 1.13
C GLN A 62 -1.30 9.93 0.85
N GLU A 63 -1.25 9.20 -0.27
CA GLU A 63 -2.28 8.22 -0.62
C GLU A 63 -2.31 7.06 0.37
N LEU A 64 -1.15 6.48 0.70
CA LEU A 64 -1.03 5.43 1.70
C LEU A 64 -1.67 5.83 3.04
N LEU A 65 -1.38 7.04 3.53
CA LEU A 65 -1.90 7.53 4.80
C LEU A 65 -3.43 7.73 4.77
N VAL A 66 -3.95 8.33 3.69
CA VAL A 66 -5.40 8.55 3.55
C VAL A 66 -6.15 7.23 3.34
N PHE A 67 -5.59 6.29 2.57
CA PHE A 67 -6.18 4.97 2.41
C PHE A 67 -6.26 4.23 3.74
N ALA A 68 -5.19 4.25 4.53
CA ALA A 68 -5.16 3.63 5.85
C ALA A 68 -6.21 4.27 6.78
N HIS A 69 -6.30 5.60 6.78
CA HIS A 69 -7.29 6.34 7.56
C HIS A 69 -8.73 5.95 7.16
N VAL A 70 -9.07 6.01 5.87
CA VAL A 70 -10.42 5.70 5.38
C VAL A 70 -10.78 4.23 5.64
N LEU A 71 -9.84 3.30 5.46
CA LEU A 71 -10.04 1.88 5.73
C LEU A 71 -10.01 1.53 7.23
N GLN A 72 -9.64 2.46 8.11
CA GLN A 72 -9.49 2.24 9.55
C GLN A 72 -8.51 1.09 9.83
N VAL A 73 -7.32 1.17 9.24
CA VAL A 73 -6.18 0.25 9.44
C VAL A 73 -4.90 1.05 9.61
N SER A 74 -3.82 0.42 10.08
CA SER A 74 -2.50 1.08 10.12
C SER A 74 -1.89 1.18 8.71
N PRO A 75 -1.05 2.20 8.42
CA PRO A 75 -0.34 2.31 7.13
C PRO A 75 0.51 1.07 6.81
N VAL A 76 1.07 0.43 7.84
CA VAL A 76 1.89 -0.78 7.70
C VAL A 76 1.08 -1.97 7.18
N GLU A 77 -0.21 -2.05 7.49
CA GLU A 77 -1.09 -3.10 6.95
C GLU A 77 -1.32 -2.99 5.45
N LEU A 78 -1.23 -1.77 4.90
CA LEU A 78 -1.32 -1.56 3.46
C LEU A 78 0.04 -1.70 2.78
N LEU A 79 1.11 -1.24 3.43
CA LEU A 79 2.46 -1.27 2.88
C LEU A 79 2.99 -2.71 2.75
N LEU A 80 2.79 -3.54 3.78
CA LEU A 80 3.42 -4.86 3.88
C LEU A 80 2.38 -5.96 4.12
N PRO A 81 2.57 -7.17 3.55
CA PRO A 81 1.74 -8.31 3.89
C PRO A 81 1.92 -8.69 5.36
N GLN A 82 0.99 -9.50 5.89
CA GLN A 82 1.12 -10.03 7.24
C GLN A 82 2.20 -11.11 7.33
N GLU A 83 2.34 -11.92 6.28
CA GLU A 83 3.21 -13.10 6.21
C GLU A 83 3.89 -13.21 4.84
N GLY A 84 4.91 -14.06 4.76
CA GLY A 84 5.67 -14.34 3.54
C GLY A 84 6.92 -13.48 3.39
N VAL A 85 7.62 -13.66 2.27
CA VAL A 85 8.83 -12.91 1.93
C VAL A 85 8.47 -11.70 1.06
N VAL A 86 9.12 -10.57 1.32
CA VAL A 86 8.95 -9.33 0.57
C VAL A 86 10.29 -8.70 0.23
N GLU A 87 10.38 -8.10 -0.95
CA GLU A 87 11.50 -7.26 -1.35
C GLU A 87 11.34 -5.85 -0.73
N VAL A 88 11.96 -5.62 0.42
CA VAL A 88 11.81 -4.37 1.20
C VAL A 88 12.54 -3.17 0.58
N LEU A 89 13.63 -3.45 -0.13
CA LEU A 89 14.45 -2.53 -0.91
C LEU A 89 14.90 -3.28 -2.17
N PRO A 90 15.29 -2.58 -3.26
CA PRO A 90 15.73 -3.24 -4.48
C PRO A 90 16.84 -4.29 -4.24
N GLY A 91 16.54 -5.55 -4.53
CA GLY A 91 17.41 -6.71 -4.34
C GLY A 91 17.48 -7.25 -2.90
N ILE A 92 16.74 -6.69 -1.96
CA ILE A 92 16.78 -7.05 -0.54
C ILE A 92 15.45 -7.67 -0.13
N GLU A 93 15.46 -8.98 0.05
CA GLU A 93 14.32 -9.74 0.56
C GLU A 93 14.36 -9.86 2.09
N ALA A 94 13.20 -9.83 2.73
CA ALA A 94 13.03 -10.06 4.15
C ALA A 94 11.70 -10.76 4.45
N GLU A 95 11.64 -11.45 5.59
CA GLU A 95 10.36 -11.91 6.14
C GLU A 95 9.45 -10.71 6.44
N ALA A 96 8.17 -10.81 6.09
CA ALA A 96 7.20 -9.73 6.28
C ALA A 96 7.14 -9.25 7.74
N ALA A 97 7.32 -10.17 8.70
CA ALA A 97 7.40 -9.84 10.12
C ALA A 97 8.58 -8.91 10.43
N GLN A 98 9.76 -9.18 9.86
CA GLN A 98 10.96 -8.36 10.04
C GLN A 98 10.79 -7.00 9.33
N ALA A 99 10.27 -7.01 8.10
CA ALA A 99 9.96 -5.79 7.36
C ALA A 99 9.02 -4.86 8.14
N ARG A 100 7.97 -5.42 8.76
CA ARG A 100 7.03 -4.67 9.60
C ARG A 100 7.70 -4.10 10.84
N GLN A 101 8.54 -4.87 11.50
CA GLN A 101 9.31 -4.39 12.66
C GLN A 101 10.26 -3.24 12.27
N TRP A 102 10.85 -3.30 11.07
CA TRP A 102 11.70 -2.21 10.58
C TRP A 102 10.91 -0.93 10.33
N VAL A 103 9.80 -1.02 9.57
CA VAL A 103 8.95 0.15 9.26
C VAL A 103 8.35 0.78 10.52
N THR A 104 8.03 -0.03 11.54
CA THR A 104 7.51 0.46 12.83
C THR A 104 8.60 0.95 13.79
N GLY A 105 9.87 0.86 13.41
CA GLY A 105 11.01 1.29 14.22
C GLY A 105 11.37 0.35 15.38
N ALA A 106 10.81 -0.87 15.41
CA ALA A 106 11.12 -1.90 16.40
C ALA A 106 12.48 -2.58 16.16
N LEU A 107 12.97 -2.54 14.91
CA LEU A 107 14.34 -2.95 14.56
C LEU A 107 14.95 -1.98 13.54
N ARG A 108 16.28 -2.01 13.42
CA ARG A 108 17.00 -1.36 12.32
C ARG A 108 17.37 -2.40 11.28
N PHE A 109 17.20 -2.07 10.01
CA PHE A 109 17.71 -2.88 8.91
C PHE A 109 19.23 -2.67 8.87
N GLU A 110 19.99 -3.63 9.38
CA GLU A 110 21.44 -3.65 9.22
C GLU A 110 21.72 -4.37 7.89
N GLU A 111 22.25 -3.65 6.91
CA GLU A 111 22.83 -4.29 5.73
C GLU A 111 23.96 -5.21 6.22
N ALA A 112 23.90 -6.50 5.84
CA ALA A 112 24.96 -7.47 6.12
C ALA A 112 26.18 -7.24 5.23
#